data_AF-A0A356DZL5-F1
#
_entry.id   AF-A0A356DZL5-F1
#
_cell.length_a   1.000
_cell.length_b   1.000
_cell.length_c   1.000
_cell.angle_alpha   90.00
_cell.angle_beta   90.00
_cell.angle_gamma   90.00
#
_symmetry.space_group_name_H-M   'P 1'
#
loop_
_entity.id
_entity.type
_entity.pdbx_description
1 polymer ?
#
loop_
_entity_poly.entity_id
_entity_poly.type
_entity_poly.pdbx_seq_one_letter_code
_entity_poly.pdbx_strand_id
1 'polypeptide(L)'
;QEGTIETHVGLNRITFRLVCNKVHPWWPNGEGKAVLYPLQLAIGAQKATKRIGFRTLEVKTEEDAEGGKGMVFSVNGRDIFAKGANWIPLDAFMGRLTRERYDQLLQYAIDANMNMLRVWGGGLYEKEDFYELCDEKGILVWQDCMFSCSMYPSD
;
A
#
# COMPACT_ATOMS: atom_id res chain seq x y z
N GLN A 1 -15.45 -7.18 19.55
CA GLN A 1 -14.92 -8.05 20.63
C GLN A 1 -14.45 -7.12 21.72
N GLU A 2 -14.77 -7.42 22.98
CA GLU A 2 -14.39 -6.60 24.13
C GLU A 2 -13.74 -7.51 25.17
N GLY A 3 -12.84 -6.96 25.99
CA GLY A 3 -12.15 -7.71 27.03
C GLY A 3 -11.26 -6.81 27.88
N THR A 4 -10.81 -7.37 29.00
CA THR A 4 -9.87 -6.73 29.93
C THR A 4 -8.46 -7.25 29.67
N ILE A 5 -7.47 -6.37 29.77
CA ILE A 5 -6.05 -6.69 29.65
C ILE A 5 -5.31 -6.14 30.86
N GLU A 6 -4.30 -6.88 31.33
CA GLU A 6 -3.35 -6.37 32.30
C GLU A 6 -2.16 -5.76 31.55
N THR A 7 -1.69 -4.60 32.01
CA THR A 7 -0.56 -3.88 31.42
C THR A 7 0.50 -3.62 32.48
N HIS A 8 1.75 -3.51 32.05
CA HIS A 8 2.88 -3.10 32.89
C HIS A 8 3.44 -1.74 32.44
N VAL A 9 4.29 -1.13 33.27
CA VAL A 9 4.97 0.12 32.91
C VAL A 9 5.90 -0.13 31.71
N GLY A 10 5.75 0.68 30.65
CA GLY A 10 6.54 0.58 29.43
C GLY A 10 5.75 0.06 28.23
N LEU A 11 6.45 -0.58 27.28
CA LEU A 11 5.85 -1.06 26.04
C LEU A 11 5.05 -2.35 26.27
N ASN A 12 3.77 -2.31 25.93
CA ASN A 12 2.89 -3.48 25.98
C ASN A 12 2.54 -3.92 24.54
N ARG A 13 2.56 -5.23 24.25
CA ARG A 13 2.06 -5.80 22.99
C ARG A 13 0.85 -6.67 23.28
N ILE A 14 -0.30 -6.27 22.76
CA ILE A 14 -1.57 -6.98 22.92
C ILE A 14 -2.01 -7.48 21.54
N THR A 15 -2.41 -8.76 21.45
CA THR A 15 -2.82 -9.40 20.20
C THR A 15 -4.24 -9.90 20.31
N PHE A 16 -5.11 -9.43 19.41
CA PHE A 16 -6.46 -9.98 19.21
C PHE A 16 -6.52 -10.68 17.85
N ARG A 17 -7.20 -11.83 17.80
CA ARG A 17 -7.45 -12.54 16.54
C ARG A 17 -8.91 -12.35 16.13
N LEU A 18 -9.10 -11.66 15.00
CA LEU A 18 -10.39 -11.51 14.35
C LEU A 18 -10.43 -12.42 13.13
N VAL A 19 -11.45 -13.27 13.04
CA VAL A 19 -11.67 -14.14 11.88
C VAL A 19 -12.87 -13.61 11.09
N CYS A 20 -12.63 -13.18 9.86
CA CYS A 20 -13.64 -12.60 8.98
C CYS A 20 -13.95 -13.59 7.83
N ASN A 21 -14.99 -14.41 7.99
CA ASN A 21 -15.27 -15.54 7.07
C ASN A 21 -15.85 -15.13 5.71
N LYS A 22 -16.39 -13.91 5.57
CA LYS A 22 -17.06 -13.44 4.34
C LYS A 22 -16.66 -11.99 4.07
N VAL A 23 -15.49 -11.81 3.50
CA VAL A 23 -14.97 -10.49 3.09
C VAL A 23 -15.06 -10.34 1.57
N HIS A 24 -15.35 -9.13 1.10
CA HIS A 24 -15.10 -8.77 -0.27
C HIS A 24 -13.63 -8.36 -0.39
N PRO A 25 -12.83 -9.04 -1.23
CA PRO A 25 -11.43 -8.69 -1.36
C PRO A 25 -11.25 -7.33 -2.03
N TRP A 26 -10.17 -6.66 -1.65
CA TRP A 26 -9.68 -5.48 -2.34
C TRP A 26 -9.05 -5.89 -3.67
N TRP A 27 -9.39 -5.18 -4.75
CA TRP A 27 -8.83 -5.38 -6.08
C TRP A 27 -8.19 -4.10 -6.61
N PRO A 28 -7.12 -4.21 -7.41
CA PRO A 28 -6.54 -3.09 -8.09
C PRO A 28 -7.45 -2.59 -9.22
N ASN A 29 -7.19 -1.37 -9.68
CA ASN A 29 -7.95 -0.70 -10.72
C ASN A 29 -8.04 -1.56 -12.00
N GLY A 30 -9.26 -1.70 -12.53
CA GLY A 30 -9.56 -2.55 -13.68
C GLY A 30 -9.82 -4.03 -13.36
N GLU A 31 -9.51 -4.52 -12.15
CA GLU A 31 -9.69 -5.93 -11.77
C GLU A 31 -10.89 -6.16 -10.83
N GLY A 32 -11.46 -5.10 -10.27
CA GLY A 32 -12.59 -5.18 -9.35
C GLY A 32 -12.72 -3.92 -8.50
N LYS A 33 -13.47 -4.02 -7.39
CA LYS A 33 -13.63 -2.92 -6.43
C LYS A 33 -12.51 -2.95 -5.38
N ALA A 34 -11.95 -1.78 -5.09
CA ALA A 34 -11.03 -1.54 -3.98
C ALA A 34 -11.78 -1.48 -2.64
N VAL A 35 -12.29 -2.62 -2.15
CA VAL A 35 -13.09 -2.66 -0.91
C VAL A 35 -12.19 -2.48 0.32
N LEU A 36 -12.54 -1.50 1.17
CA LEU A 36 -11.85 -1.20 2.42
C LEU A 36 -12.81 -1.33 3.61
N TYR A 37 -12.35 -1.96 4.68
CA TYR A 37 -13.10 -2.13 5.93
C TYR A 37 -12.50 -1.29 7.05
N PRO A 38 -13.30 -0.57 7.85
CA PRO A 38 -12.79 0.11 9.02
C PRO A 38 -12.47 -0.89 10.13
N LEU A 39 -11.22 -0.89 10.61
CA LEU A 39 -10.79 -1.51 11.84
C LEU A 39 -10.71 -0.44 12.93
N GLN A 40 -11.60 -0.54 13.90
CA GLN A 40 -11.63 0.35 15.06
C GLN A 40 -11.09 -0.39 16.28
N LEU A 41 -10.12 0.22 16.95
CA LEU A 41 -9.51 -0.27 18.18
C LEU A 41 -9.73 0.76 19.28
N ALA A 42 -10.09 0.31 20.47
CA ALA A 42 -10.22 1.16 21.64
C ALA A 42 -9.56 0.50 22.86
N ILE A 43 -8.79 1.27 23.61
CA ILE A 43 -8.21 0.87 24.89
C ILE A 43 -8.51 2.00 25.88
N GLY A 44 -9.44 1.75 26.81
CA GLY A 44 -10.00 2.80 27.66
C GLY A 44 -10.60 3.93 26.82
N ALA A 45 -10.15 5.16 27.05
CA ALA A 45 -10.59 6.34 26.28
C ALA A 45 -9.86 6.53 24.93
N GLN A 46 -8.75 5.82 24.71
CA GLN A 46 -7.96 5.97 23.49
C GLN A 46 -8.59 5.18 22.35
N LYS A 47 -8.65 5.77 21.16
CA LYS A 47 -9.22 5.15 19.96
C LYS A 47 -8.25 5.29 18.79
N ALA A 48 -8.18 4.25 17.98
CA ALA A 48 -7.47 4.25 16.70
C ALA A 48 -8.37 3.64 15.63
N THR A 49 -8.34 4.22 14.42
CA THR A 49 -9.03 3.67 13.25
C THR A 49 -8.02 3.42 12.16
N LYS A 50 -8.11 2.27 11.50
CA LYS A 50 -7.39 1.95 10.27
C LYS A 50 -8.36 1.45 9.23
N ARG A 51 -8.01 1.56 7.96
CA ARG A 51 -8.75 0.94 6.85
C ARG A 51 -7.98 -0.28 6.37
N ILE A 52 -8.69 -1.38 6.13
CA ILE A 52 -8.10 -2.67 5.80
C ILE A 52 -8.70 -3.15 4.48
N GLY A 53 -7.86 -3.30 3.46
CA GLY A 53 -8.17 -4.03 2.23
C GLY A 53 -7.72 -5.48 2.36
N PHE A 54 -8.67 -6.42 2.34
CA PHE A 54 -8.33 -7.85 2.39
C PHE A 54 -7.87 -8.32 1.01
N ARG A 55 -6.60 -8.70 0.88
CA ARG A 55 -6.02 -9.22 -0.37
C ARG A 55 -4.79 -10.07 -0.12
N THR A 56 -4.55 -11.03 -1.00
CA THR A 56 -3.20 -11.60 -1.18
C THR A 56 -2.50 -10.85 -2.30
N LEU A 57 -1.19 -10.64 -2.14
CA LEU A 57 -0.33 -10.04 -3.14
C LEU A 57 1.00 -10.81 -3.13
N GLU A 58 1.37 -11.33 -4.29
CA GLU A 58 2.58 -12.13 -4.49
C GLU A 58 3.35 -11.58 -5.68
N VAL A 59 4.68 -11.64 -5.62
CA VAL A 59 5.57 -11.40 -6.76
C VAL A 59 6.25 -12.72 -7.08
N LYS A 60 5.85 -13.33 -8.19
CA LYS A 60 6.37 -14.62 -8.65
C LYS A 60 7.62 -14.39 -9.49
N THR A 61 8.70 -15.08 -9.11
CA THR A 61 10.01 -15.00 -9.78
C THR A 61 10.57 -16.39 -10.09
N GLU A 62 9.67 -17.30 -10.46
CA GLU A 62 10.00 -18.68 -10.82
C GLU A 62 10.86 -18.74 -12.08
N GLU A 63 11.73 -19.76 -12.17
CA GLU A 63 12.53 -20.02 -13.37
C GLU A 63 11.66 -20.66 -14.45
N ASP A 64 11.72 -20.14 -15.66
CA ASP A 64 11.14 -20.79 -16.83
C ASP A 64 12.03 -21.94 -17.33
N ALA A 65 11.53 -22.68 -18.32
CA ALA A 65 12.24 -23.83 -18.88
C ALA A 65 13.60 -23.47 -19.52
N GLU A 66 13.79 -22.20 -19.90
CA GLU A 66 15.00 -21.68 -20.51
C GLU A 66 15.94 -21.01 -19.48
N GLY A 67 15.59 -21.06 -18.18
CA GLY A 67 16.35 -20.46 -17.07
C GLY A 67 16.13 -18.96 -16.86
N GLY A 68 15.15 -18.36 -17.56
CA GLY A 68 14.71 -16.98 -17.34
C GLY A 68 13.89 -16.84 -16.06
N LYS A 69 13.95 -15.66 -15.41
CA LYS A 69 13.11 -15.34 -14.23
C LYS A 69 12.16 -14.22 -14.55
N GLY A 70 10.86 -14.52 -14.49
CA GLY A 70 9.81 -13.51 -14.57
C GLY A 70 9.76 -12.62 -13.32
N MET A 71 8.99 -11.54 -13.41
CA MET A 71 8.51 -10.79 -12.26
C MET A 71 7.02 -10.55 -12.46
N VAL A 72 6.21 -11.51 -11.98
CA VAL A 72 4.75 -11.49 -12.18
C VAL A 72 4.06 -11.11 -10.90
N PHE A 73 3.23 -10.07 -10.95
CA PHE A 73 2.40 -9.68 -9.82
C PHE A 73 1.10 -10.50 -9.84
N SER A 74 0.79 -11.16 -8.73
CA SER A 74 -0.44 -11.93 -8.54
C SER A 74 -1.23 -11.33 -7.38
N VAL A 75 -2.48 -10.96 -7.65
CA VAL A 75 -3.41 -10.41 -6.64
C VAL A 75 -4.60 -11.34 -6.51
N ASN A 76 -4.89 -11.79 -5.29
CA ASN A 76 -5.99 -12.71 -5.00
C ASN A 76 -5.95 -13.99 -5.87
N GLY A 77 -4.75 -14.46 -6.21
CA GLY A 77 -4.52 -15.65 -7.04
C GLY A 77 -4.63 -15.42 -8.55
N ARG A 78 -4.82 -14.18 -9.01
CA ARG A 78 -4.82 -13.82 -10.44
C ARG A 78 -3.56 -13.03 -10.79
N ASP A 79 -2.87 -13.47 -11.83
CA ASP A 79 -1.76 -12.73 -12.41
C ASP A 79 -2.28 -11.47 -13.11
N ILE A 80 -1.69 -10.32 -12.77
CA ILE A 80 -2.06 -9.02 -13.30
C ILE A 80 -0.88 -8.42 -14.07
N PHE A 81 -1.18 -7.77 -15.19
CA PHE A 81 -0.19 -6.98 -15.89
C PHE A 81 -0.08 -5.59 -15.23
N ALA A 82 1.11 -5.24 -14.75
CA ALA A 82 1.36 -3.94 -14.17
C ALA A 82 1.34 -2.84 -15.26
N LYS A 83 0.33 -1.98 -15.20
CA LYS A 83 0.16 -0.81 -16.09
C LYS A 83 0.33 0.43 -15.23
N GLY A 84 1.33 1.24 -15.53
CA GLY A 84 1.71 2.28 -14.59
C GLY A 84 2.80 3.22 -15.05
N ALA A 85 3.28 3.99 -14.07
CA ALA A 85 4.36 4.94 -14.22
C ALA A 85 5.24 4.97 -12.96
N ASN A 86 6.37 5.67 -13.07
CA ASN A 86 7.18 6.00 -11.90
C ASN A 86 6.67 7.32 -11.29
N TRP A 87 6.49 7.30 -9.98
CA TRP A 87 6.10 8.44 -9.17
C TRP A 87 7.33 9.11 -8.58
N ILE A 88 7.40 10.42 -8.73
CA ILE A 88 8.44 11.29 -8.16
C ILE A 88 7.76 12.33 -7.27
N PRO A 89 8.51 13.05 -6.39
CA PRO A 89 7.92 14.09 -5.57
C PRO A 89 7.15 15.12 -6.40
N LEU A 90 5.96 15.48 -5.91
CA LEU A 90 5.04 16.46 -6.55
C LEU A 90 5.66 17.84 -6.79
N ASP A 91 6.62 18.19 -5.94
CA ASP A 91 7.17 19.53 -5.83
C ASP A 91 8.53 19.47 -5.15
N ALA A 92 9.36 20.49 -5.39
CA ALA A 92 10.60 20.67 -4.65
C ALA A 92 10.34 21.10 -3.19
N PHE A 93 9.18 21.70 -2.92
CA PHE A 93 8.82 22.21 -1.59
C PHE A 93 7.78 21.33 -0.89
N MET A 94 8.20 20.65 0.18
CA MET A 94 7.36 19.71 0.96
C MET A 94 6.06 20.32 1.51
N GLY A 95 6.05 21.64 1.78
CA GLY A 95 4.87 22.36 2.25
C GLY A 95 3.75 22.47 1.20
N ARG A 96 4.03 22.19 -0.08
CA ARG A 96 3.06 22.26 -1.18
C ARG A 96 2.45 20.90 -1.56
N LEU A 97 2.80 19.85 -0.83
CA LEU A 97 2.26 18.50 -0.99
C LEU A 97 0.92 18.44 -0.24
N THR A 98 -0.18 18.74 -0.93
CA THR A 98 -1.54 18.71 -0.35
C THR A 98 -2.31 17.48 -0.83
N ARG A 99 -3.26 17.00 -0.02
CA ARG A 99 -4.10 15.84 -0.36
C ARG A 99 -4.82 16.03 -1.70
N GLU A 100 -5.30 17.23 -1.98
CA GLU A 100 -6.01 17.56 -3.22
C GLU A 100 -5.11 17.38 -4.46
N ARG A 101 -3.82 17.74 -4.35
CA ARG A 101 -2.87 17.54 -5.45
C ARG A 101 -2.53 16.06 -5.65
N TYR A 102 -2.40 15.29 -4.56
CA TYR A 102 -2.26 13.84 -4.66
C TYR A 102 -3.47 13.21 -5.33
N ASP A 103 -4.67 13.56 -4.87
CA ASP A 103 -5.92 13.01 -5.39
C ASP A 103 -6.07 13.31 -6.89
N GLN A 104 -5.77 14.53 -7.31
CA GLN A 104 -5.80 14.92 -8.72
C GLN A 104 -4.83 14.09 -9.58
N LEU A 105 -3.56 13.95 -9.16
CA LEU A 105 -2.57 13.20 -9.94
C LEU A 105 -2.87 11.70 -9.95
N LEU A 106 -3.32 11.14 -8.83
CA LEU A 106 -3.76 9.76 -8.76
C LEU A 106 -5.03 9.53 -9.59
N GLN A 107 -5.93 10.52 -9.69
CA GLN A 107 -7.08 10.45 -10.57
C GLN A 107 -6.65 10.38 -12.04
N TYR A 108 -5.64 11.14 -12.45
CA TYR A 108 -5.08 11.01 -13.81
C TYR A 108 -4.50 9.62 -14.09
N ALA A 109 -3.89 8.97 -13.10
CA ALA A 109 -3.43 7.59 -13.24
C ALA A 109 -4.62 6.62 -13.44
N ILE A 110 -5.72 6.82 -12.71
CA ILE A 110 -6.96 6.04 -12.88
C ILE A 110 -7.59 6.27 -14.26
N ASP A 111 -7.71 7.52 -14.69
CA ASP A 111 -8.26 7.89 -15.99
C ASP A 111 -7.41 7.31 -17.15
N ALA A 112 -6.10 7.16 -16.91
CA ALA A 112 -5.16 6.48 -17.81
C ALA A 112 -5.16 4.94 -17.69
N ASN A 113 -6.09 4.34 -16.93
CA ASN A 113 -6.21 2.89 -16.70
C ASN A 113 -4.98 2.22 -16.06
N MET A 114 -4.20 2.98 -15.28
CA MET A 114 -3.08 2.46 -14.50
C MET A 114 -3.60 1.68 -13.27
N ASN A 115 -2.85 0.67 -12.86
CA ASN A 115 -3.14 -0.16 -11.68
C ASN A 115 -1.95 -0.26 -10.72
N MET A 116 -0.80 0.32 -11.06
CA MET A 116 0.39 0.34 -10.22
C MET A 116 1.19 1.63 -10.42
N LEU A 117 1.79 2.15 -9.34
CA LEU A 117 2.78 3.21 -9.38
C LEU A 117 4.03 2.79 -8.59
N ARG A 118 5.21 3.11 -9.14
CA ARG A 118 6.48 2.91 -8.43
C ARG A 118 6.93 4.22 -7.78
N VAL A 119 6.98 4.28 -6.45
CA VAL A 119 7.58 5.39 -5.71
C VAL A 119 9.10 5.26 -5.81
N TRP A 120 9.70 6.09 -6.66
CA TRP A 120 11.12 6.01 -7.00
C TRP A 120 12.04 6.47 -5.85
N GLY A 121 13.12 5.71 -5.63
CA GLY A 121 14.02 5.86 -4.48
C GLY A 121 14.87 7.13 -4.40
N GLY A 122 14.84 8.05 -5.36
CA GLY A 122 15.49 9.36 -5.17
C GLY A 122 14.52 10.48 -4.78
N GLY A 123 13.27 10.11 -4.50
CA GLY A 123 12.28 10.99 -3.93
C GLY A 123 12.24 10.92 -2.41
N LEU A 124 11.05 10.67 -1.89
CA LEU A 124 10.75 10.57 -0.47
C LEU A 124 9.70 9.49 -0.23
N TYR A 125 9.62 9.01 1.01
CA TYR A 125 8.44 8.27 1.46
C TYR A 125 7.27 9.25 1.51
N GLU A 126 6.21 8.97 0.76
CA GLU A 126 5.12 9.92 0.56
C GLU A 126 4.30 10.15 1.84
N LYS A 127 3.43 11.16 1.81
CA LYS A 127 2.51 11.41 2.94
C LYS A 127 1.46 10.28 3.03
N GLU A 128 0.91 10.07 4.22
CA GLU A 128 -0.16 9.09 4.45
C GLU A 128 -1.32 9.28 3.45
N ASP A 129 -1.65 10.54 3.13
CA ASP A 129 -2.66 10.91 2.12
C ASP A 129 -2.45 10.18 0.79
N PHE A 130 -1.21 10.06 0.30
CA PHE A 130 -0.92 9.36 -0.95
C PHE A 130 -1.29 7.87 -0.87
N TYR A 131 -0.87 7.19 0.20
CA TYR A 131 -1.14 5.76 0.39
C TYR A 131 -2.63 5.49 0.60
N GLU A 132 -3.29 6.34 1.39
CA GLU A 132 -4.74 6.28 1.59
C GLU A 132 -5.54 6.45 0.30
N LEU A 133 -5.11 7.38 -0.57
CA LEU A 133 -5.74 7.59 -1.87
C LEU A 133 -5.43 6.43 -2.83
N CYS A 134 -4.23 5.84 -2.79
CA CYS A 134 -3.92 4.63 -3.54
C CYS A 134 -4.80 3.44 -3.11
N ASP A 135 -5.00 3.26 -1.81
CA ASP A 135 -5.89 2.25 -1.25
C ASP A 135 -7.32 2.44 -1.74
N GLU A 136 -7.84 3.67 -1.74
CA GLU A 136 -9.20 3.99 -2.20
C GLU A 136 -9.38 3.77 -3.71
N LYS A 137 -8.37 4.17 -4.49
CA LYS A 137 -8.43 4.15 -5.96
C LYS A 137 -8.02 2.81 -6.57
N GLY A 138 -7.52 1.87 -5.79
CA GLY A 138 -7.09 0.58 -6.32
C GLY A 138 -5.70 0.62 -6.98
N ILE A 139 -4.80 1.50 -6.54
CA ILE A 139 -3.44 1.58 -7.10
C ILE A 139 -2.48 0.77 -6.24
N LEU A 140 -1.80 -0.21 -6.83
CA LEU A 140 -0.70 -0.91 -6.18
C LEU A 140 0.52 0.02 -6.09
N VAL A 141 1.23 -0.04 -4.96
CA VAL A 141 2.45 0.75 -4.75
C VAL A 141 3.66 -0.18 -4.75
N TRP A 142 4.56 0.02 -5.71
CA TRP A 142 5.93 -0.47 -5.63
C TRP A 142 6.77 0.59 -4.89
N GLN A 143 7.12 0.30 -3.64
CA GLN A 143 7.89 1.21 -2.81
C GLN A 143 9.38 0.88 -2.87
N ASP A 144 10.20 1.80 -3.39
CA ASP A 144 11.64 1.74 -3.20
C ASP A 144 12.01 2.21 -1.77
N CYS A 145 13.16 1.76 -1.26
CA CYS A 145 13.87 2.53 -0.24
C CYS A 145 14.43 3.82 -0.86
N MET A 146 14.62 4.88 -0.07
CA MET A 146 15.07 6.19 -0.59
C MET A 146 16.59 6.25 -0.88
N PHE A 147 17.03 5.33 -1.74
CA PHE A 147 18.36 5.25 -2.30
C PHE A 147 18.24 5.22 -3.82
N SER A 148 19.04 6.04 -4.52
CA SER A 148 19.05 6.03 -5.98
C SER A 148 20.38 6.50 -6.55
N CYS A 149 20.79 5.86 -7.65
CA CYS A 149 21.83 6.33 -8.58
C CYS A 149 23.23 6.66 -7.98
N SER A 150 23.48 6.35 -6.71
CA SER A 150 24.72 6.63 -5.99
C SER A 150 25.16 5.43 -5.16
N MET A 151 26.47 5.37 -4.87
CA MET A 151 26.98 4.56 -3.77
C MET A 151 26.68 5.27 -2.45
N TYR A 152 26.37 4.50 -1.42
CA TYR A 152 26.09 4.99 -0.07
C TYR A 152 27.09 4.37 0.92
N PRO A 153 27.47 5.09 1.99
CA PRO A 153 28.30 4.52 3.05
C PRO A 153 27.68 3.25 3.63
N SER A 154 28.53 2.29 3.98
CA SER A 154 28.11 0.97 4.51
C SER A 154 29.05 0.44 5.61
N ASP A 155 29.86 1.33 6.17
CA ASP A 155 30.86 1.09 7.21
C ASP A 155 30.34 1.44 8.62
#